data_AF-A0A2U3E4E8-F1
#
_entry.id   AF-A0A2U3E4E8-F1
#
_cell.length_a   1.000
_cell.length_b   1.000
_cell.length_c   1.000
_cell.angle_alpha   90.00
_cell.angle_beta   90.00
_cell.angle_gamma   90.00
#
_symmetry.space_group_name_H-M   'P 1'
#
loop_
_entity.id
_entity.type
_entity.pdbx_description
1 polymer ?
#
loop_
_entity_poly.entity_id
_entity_poly.type
_entity_poly.pdbx_seq_one_letter_code
_entity_poly.pdbx_strand_id
1 'polypeptide(L)'
;MDSKRSDLKDLLQDVHPRSCILRRSVAYHSSHNLTHEQRPSCKAPVLPQPARRLFPKILPLRRPPATSYPPGPVPFPGTRAAAAATTNEQKNEAPLTLLSRTSIFNDSRQPRPQHHRVTSPPPPPTAIQSTSLPHPQSSRQPCLLNPPPAAMDLLISLPLLSYFLSPHVASWSTSINIIFFYMTWTTLIITHPPVNVHIAGILVIRVIFWLVPSVLTLAFDSALPSLAASLKHGGWASLPPRNSRFIAQQFATAVANLVISTAFEGLAAKAYLGFFGRTDIKTSTTLPMPMTVFTHLVILYVAREVIVYYTHRYVLHQQSYGGTNMSFVFEWLAGPHRNWAHCLGGAPYSLLVFADHPLPSLMLRVIPVYFPAVLLRPHLLTYFLFLILVTIEETVTMSGYIAIPGFLMNGIAQRMAVHYASGGGANFGACGVLDWINETGGGAHILEEIAQ
;
A
#
# COMPACT_ATOMS: atom_id res chain seq x y z
N MET A 1 -40.42 5.22 -12.65
CA MET A 1 -39.35 4.57 -11.87
C MET A 1 -38.02 5.35 -11.90
N ASP A 2 -37.97 6.53 -12.52
CA ASP A 2 -36.72 7.28 -12.72
C ASP A 2 -36.29 8.21 -11.58
N SER A 3 -37.19 8.55 -10.65
CA SER A 3 -36.88 9.49 -9.56
C SER A 3 -36.01 8.90 -8.43
N LYS A 4 -35.87 7.57 -8.33
CA LYS A 4 -35.02 6.94 -7.31
C LYS A 4 -33.57 6.72 -7.77
N ARG A 5 -33.27 6.96 -9.05
CA ARG A 5 -31.94 6.75 -9.63
C ARG A 5 -31.04 8.00 -9.52
N SER A 6 -31.62 9.18 -9.33
CA SER A 6 -30.90 10.42 -9.00
C SER A 6 -30.43 10.42 -7.55
N ASP A 7 -31.27 10.01 -6.61
CA ASP A 7 -30.95 10.03 -5.18
C ASP A 7 -29.79 9.09 -4.81
N LEU A 8 -29.63 7.97 -5.51
CA LEU A 8 -28.51 7.05 -5.27
C LEU A 8 -27.17 7.59 -5.81
N LYS A 9 -27.20 8.44 -6.85
CA LYS A 9 -26.01 9.13 -7.35
C LYS A 9 -25.59 10.25 -6.41
N ASP A 10 -26.56 10.97 -5.85
CA ASP A 10 -26.30 12.04 -4.88
C ASP A 10 -25.81 11.46 -3.53
N LEU A 11 -26.32 10.31 -3.08
CA LEU A 11 -25.83 9.65 -1.86
C LEU A 11 -24.42 9.08 -1.98
N LEU A 12 -23.99 8.68 -3.19
CA LEU A 12 -22.62 8.23 -3.47
C LEU A 12 -21.67 9.39 -3.80
N GLN A 13 -22.18 10.54 -4.28
CA GLN A 13 -21.37 11.75 -4.51
C GLN A 13 -21.10 12.56 -3.24
N ASP A 14 -21.94 12.48 -2.20
CA ASP A 14 -21.72 13.27 -0.97
C ASP A 14 -20.75 12.61 0.03
N VAL A 15 -20.22 11.41 -0.29
CA VAL A 15 -19.05 10.83 0.39
C VAL A 15 -17.73 11.37 -0.20
N HIS A 16 -17.80 12.26 -1.20
CA HIS A 16 -16.59 12.87 -1.75
C HIS A 16 -16.07 13.93 -0.77
N PRO A 17 -14.83 13.82 -0.25
CA PRO A 17 -14.27 14.87 0.58
C PRO A 17 -14.05 16.12 -0.29
N ARG A 18 -15.02 17.06 -0.26
CA ARG A 18 -14.96 18.34 -0.99
C ARG A 18 -13.68 19.12 -0.65
N SER A 19 -13.10 18.88 0.53
CA SER A 19 -11.81 19.41 0.98
C SER A 19 -10.61 18.96 0.15
N CYS A 20 -10.62 17.74 -0.39
CA CYS A 20 -9.53 17.21 -1.23
C CYS A 20 -9.56 17.84 -2.63
N ILE A 21 -10.75 18.02 -3.21
CA ILE A 21 -10.93 18.67 -4.52
C ILE A 21 -10.50 20.15 -4.44
N LEU A 22 -10.91 20.87 -3.39
CA LEU A 22 -10.63 22.30 -3.25
C LEU A 22 -9.14 22.61 -3.06
N ARG A 23 -8.36 21.75 -2.40
CA ARG A 23 -6.90 21.96 -2.23
C ARG A 23 -6.14 21.95 -3.56
N ARG A 24 -6.59 21.16 -4.55
CA ARG A 24 -5.90 21.04 -5.84
C ARG A 24 -6.17 22.23 -6.76
N SER A 25 -7.35 22.83 -6.68
CA SER A 25 -7.69 24.02 -7.49
C SER A 25 -6.84 25.25 -7.13
N VAL A 26 -6.30 25.31 -5.92
CA VAL A 26 -5.37 26.38 -5.49
C VAL A 26 -3.92 26.07 -5.92
N ALA A 27 -3.52 24.80 -5.95
CA ALA A 27 -2.16 24.40 -6.34
C ALA A 27 -1.90 24.48 -7.85
N TYR A 28 -2.92 24.38 -8.70
CA TYR A 28 -2.75 24.38 -10.17
C TYR A 28 -2.78 25.78 -10.82
N HIS A 29 -2.90 26.85 -10.03
CA HIS A 29 -2.91 28.24 -10.53
C HIS A 29 -1.68 29.06 -10.16
N SER A 30 -0.62 28.43 -9.62
CA SER A 30 0.61 29.11 -9.23
C SER A 30 1.87 28.52 -9.88
N SER A 31 1.78 28.10 -11.15
CA SER A 31 2.93 27.56 -11.89
C SER A 31 2.88 27.92 -13.38
N HIS A 32 2.60 29.18 -13.73
CA HIS A 32 2.91 29.72 -15.06
C HIS A 32 3.05 31.25 -14.98
N ASN A 33 4.28 31.71 -14.77
CA ASN A 33 4.88 32.97 -15.21
C ASN A 33 5.98 33.39 -14.22
N LEU A 34 7.21 33.05 -14.54
CA LEU A 34 8.40 33.70 -13.99
C LEU A 34 9.25 34.19 -15.17
N THR A 35 9.02 35.43 -15.57
CA THR A 35 10.01 36.28 -16.21
C THR A 35 10.00 37.62 -15.51
N HIS A 36 11.21 38.15 -15.31
CA HIS A 36 11.57 39.46 -14.81
C HIS A 36 11.55 39.74 -13.29
N GLU A 37 12.78 39.73 -12.78
CA GLU A 37 13.32 40.41 -11.62
C GLU A 37 12.84 41.88 -11.49
N GLN A 38 12.20 42.21 -10.37
CA GLN A 38 12.31 43.50 -9.67
C GLN A 38 11.73 43.37 -8.24
N ARG A 39 12.55 43.74 -7.25
CA ARG A 39 12.22 43.71 -5.81
C ARG A 39 10.96 44.52 -5.46
N PRO A 40 10.24 44.15 -4.39
CA PRO A 40 9.46 45.14 -3.65
C PRO A 40 9.90 45.31 -2.19
N SER A 41 9.95 46.59 -1.83
CA SER A 41 10.14 47.16 -0.51
C SER A 41 8.91 46.92 0.39
N CYS A 42 9.16 46.83 1.70
CA CYS A 42 8.17 46.69 2.76
C CYS A 42 7.13 47.82 2.76
N LYS A 43 5.84 47.48 2.86
CA LYS A 43 4.78 48.26 3.54
C LYS A 43 3.49 47.42 3.65
N ALA A 44 2.95 47.37 4.86
CA ALA A 44 1.59 46.92 5.20
C ALA A 44 0.86 48.10 5.88
N PRO A 45 -0.45 48.02 6.21
CA PRO A 45 -1.60 47.55 5.44
C PRO A 45 -2.71 48.64 5.37
N VAL A 46 -3.68 48.53 4.44
CA VAL A 46 -4.94 49.30 4.51
C VAL A 46 -6.12 48.38 4.15
N LEU A 47 -7.02 48.19 5.12
CA LEU A 47 -8.36 47.58 4.98
C LEU A 47 -9.31 48.54 4.23
N PRO A 48 -10.33 48.00 3.54
CA PRO A 48 -11.68 48.45 3.91
C PRO A 48 -12.73 47.32 3.98
N GLN A 49 -13.73 47.63 4.81
CA GLN A 49 -14.90 46.84 5.19
C GLN A 49 -16.08 46.97 4.17
N PRO A 50 -17.24 46.29 4.37
CA PRO A 50 -17.99 45.62 3.31
C PRO A 50 -19.17 46.44 2.74
N ALA A 51 -19.55 46.16 1.48
CA ALA A 51 -20.76 46.69 0.86
C ALA A 51 -21.79 45.61 0.54
N ARG A 52 -23.06 46.04 0.69
CA ARG A 52 -24.30 45.28 0.84
C ARG A 52 -24.82 44.59 -0.43
N ARG A 53 -25.66 43.58 -0.15
CA ARG A 53 -26.61 42.86 -1.01
C ARG A 53 -27.46 43.78 -1.91
N LEU A 54 -27.68 43.35 -3.15
CA LEU A 54 -28.86 43.70 -3.96
C LEU A 54 -29.25 42.51 -4.86
N PHE A 55 -30.55 42.19 -4.86
CA PHE A 55 -31.21 41.10 -5.58
C PHE A 55 -31.23 41.31 -7.11
N PRO A 56 -31.29 40.24 -7.93
CA PRO A 56 -31.41 40.37 -9.39
C PRO A 56 -32.88 40.49 -9.86
N LYS A 57 -33.09 41.35 -10.87
CA LYS A 57 -34.32 41.52 -11.65
C LYS A 57 -34.44 40.47 -12.76
N ILE A 58 -35.68 40.00 -12.94
CA ILE A 58 -36.22 39.09 -13.96
C ILE A 58 -36.41 39.84 -15.30
N LEU A 59 -36.14 39.19 -16.45
CA LEU A 59 -36.70 39.45 -17.80
C LEU A 59 -36.26 38.32 -18.78
N PRO A 60 -36.92 38.10 -19.94
CA PRO A 60 -37.69 36.87 -20.16
C PRO A 60 -37.28 36.05 -21.41
N LEU A 61 -37.90 34.87 -21.46
CA LEU A 61 -37.91 33.83 -22.50
C LEU A 61 -38.12 34.33 -23.94
N ARG A 62 -37.29 33.82 -24.86
CA ARG A 62 -37.48 33.91 -26.32
C ARG A 62 -37.77 32.50 -26.89
N ARG A 63 -38.90 32.37 -27.60
CA ARG A 63 -39.38 31.16 -28.30
C ARG A 63 -38.54 30.84 -29.55
N PRO A 64 -38.48 29.57 -30.00
CA PRO A 64 -37.97 29.18 -31.32
C PRO A 64 -39.10 29.13 -32.38
N PRO A 65 -38.77 29.17 -33.68
CA PRO A 65 -39.74 28.95 -34.75
C PRO A 65 -39.83 27.47 -35.16
N ALA A 66 -40.99 27.11 -35.71
CA ALA A 66 -41.38 25.79 -36.22
C ALA A 66 -41.71 25.86 -37.73
N THR A 67 -41.44 24.77 -38.46
CA THR A 67 -41.97 24.42 -39.81
C THR A 67 -41.82 22.88 -39.98
N SER A 68 -42.87 22.05 -39.86
CA SER A 68 -43.79 21.47 -40.89
C SER A 68 -43.23 20.30 -41.75
N TYR A 69 -43.50 19.01 -41.43
CA TYR A 69 -44.53 18.03 -41.94
C TYR A 69 -44.11 17.21 -43.22
N PRO A 70 -44.65 15.99 -43.59
CA PRO A 70 -44.78 14.66 -42.93
C PRO A 70 -44.48 13.42 -43.87
N PRO A 71 -45.17 12.24 -43.84
CA PRO A 71 -44.78 10.98 -43.16
C PRO A 71 -44.69 9.72 -44.08
N GLY A 72 -44.22 8.56 -43.56
CA GLY A 72 -44.37 7.24 -44.22
C GLY A 72 -43.59 6.08 -43.56
N PRO A 73 -43.97 4.80 -43.75
CA PRO A 73 -44.26 3.89 -42.64
C PRO A 73 -43.27 2.73 -42.35
N VAL A 74 -43.52 2.10 -41.19
CA VAL A 74 -43.00 0.84 -40.61
C VAL A 74 -43.23 -0.37 -41.54
N PRO A 75 -42.46 -1.49 -41.41
CA PRO A 75 -42.94 -2.60 -40.57
C PRO A 75 -41.86 -3.45 -39.84
N PHE A 76 -42.29 -4.06 -38.71
CA PHE A 76 -41.74 -5.28 -38.10
C PHE A 76 -42.10 -6.52 -38.93
N PRO A 77 -41.33 -7.64 -38.89
CA PRO A 77 -41.58 -8.76 -37.94
C PRO A 77 -40.24 -9.40 -37.47
N GLY A 78 -40.10 -10.37 -36.57
CA GLY A 78 -40.98 -11.33 -35.90
C GLY A 78 -40.09 -12.44 -35.32
N THR A 79 -40.55 -13.05 -34.23
CA THR A 79 -39.98 -14.14 -33.43
C THR A 79 -39.84 -15.51 -34.12
N ARG A 80 -38.80 -16.30 -33.76
CA ARG A 80 -38.73 -17.80 -33.64
C ARG A 80 -37.32 -18.15 -33.10
N ALA A 81 -37.07 -18.84 -31.98
CA ALA A 81 -37.43 -20.18 -31.48
C ALA A 81 -36.68 -21.37 -32.14
N ALA A 82 -35.74 -21.93 -31.37
CA ALA A 82 -35.43 -23.36 -31.12
C ALA A 82 -34.82 -24.33 -32.17
N ALA A 83 -34.10 -25.33 -31.60
CA ALA A 83 -33.53 -26.60 -32.12
C ALA A 83 -32.12 -26.51 -32.75
N ALA A 84 -31.05 -27.14 -32.24
CA ALA A 84 -30.76 -28.52 -31.80
C ALA A 84 -30.49 -29.52 -32.95
N ALA A 85 -29.45 -30.35 -32.75
CA ALA A 85 -29.01 -31.54 -33.51
C ALA A 85 -28.13 -31.26 -34.76
N THR A 86 -27.08 -32.01 -35.14
CA THR A 86 -26.11 -32.99 -34.57
C THR A 86 -25.16 -33.35 -35.75
N THR A 87 -23.99 -33.93 -35.43
CA THR A 87 -23.21 -34.94 -36.20
C THR A 87 -22.52 -34.59 -37.54
N ASN A 88 -21.17 -34.62 -37.53
CA ASN A 88 -20.28 -35.57 -38.23
C ASN A 88 -18.87 -34.94 -38.28
N GLU A 89 -17.88 -35.42 -37.53
CA GLU A 89 -17.01 -36.58 -37.85
C GLU A 89 -16.34 -36.48 -39.23
N GLN A 90 -15.09 -35.98 -39.29
CA GLN A 90 -14.04 -36.66 -40.06
C GLN A 90 -12.62 -36.17 -39.74
N LYS A 91 -11.87 -37.15 -39.24
CA LYS A 91 -10.42 -37.37 -39.16
C LYS A 91 -9.66 -36.91 -40.42
N ASN A 92 -8.50 -36.27 -40.26
CA ASN A 92 -7.27 -36.63 -40.98
C ASN A 92 -6.02 -35.88 -40.48
N GLU A 93 -4.92 -36.60 -40.61
CA GLU A 93 -3.59 -36.40 -40.05
C GLU A 93 -2.75 -35.32 -40.77
N ALA A 94 -1.62 -34.99 -40.14
CA ALA A 94 -0.53 -34.06 -40.49
C ALA A 94 0.18 -34.40 -41.84
N PRO A 95 1.34 -33.79 -42.25
CA PRO A 95 2.19 -32.77 -41.62
C PRO A 95 2.84 -31.69 -42.57
N LEU A 96 3.57 -30.76 -41.93
CA LEU A 96 4.80 -30.05 -42.37
C LEU A 96 4.92 -29.49 -43.81
N THR A 97 5.17 -28.19 -43.92
CA THR A 97 6.30 -27.67 -44.73
C THR A 97 6.66 -26.22 -44.42
N LEU A 98 7.97 -26.02 -44.23
CA LEU A 98 8.68 -24.74 -44.32
C LEU A 98 8.28 -23.95 -45.56
N LEU A 99 8.21 -22.61 -45.44
CA LEU A 99 8.74 -21.74 -46.49
C LEU A 99 9.29 -20.45 -45.89
N SER A 100 10.60 -20.32 -46.09
CA SER A 100 11.43 -19.14 -45.96
C SER A 100 10.98 -18.05 -46.94
N ARG A 101 10.94 -16.78 -46.51
CA ARG A 101 11.08 -15.65 -47.43
C ARG A 101 11.72 -14.44 -46.76
N THR A 102 12.92 -14.17 -47.25
CA THR A 102 13.76 -12.99 -47.11
C THR A 102 13.29 -11.85 -48.04
N SER A 103 13.36 -10.61 -47.56
CA SER A 103 13.88 -9.40 -48.27
C SER A 103 13.70 -8.19 -47.32
N ILE A 104 14.74 -7.61 -46.71
CA ILE A 104 15.71 -6.62 -47.25
C ILE A 104 15.03 -5.32 -47.77
N PHE A 105 15.15 -4.22 -47.01
CA PHE A 105 15.85 -2.94 -47.33
C PHE A 105 15.56 -1.94 -46.17
N ASN A 106 16.55 -1.56 -45.35
CA ASN A 106 17.37 -0.31 -45.40
C ASN A 106 16.53 0.92 -44.94
N ASP A 107 16.99 1.89 -44.16
CA ASP A 107 18.29 2.44 -43.78
C ASP A 107 18.00 3.48 -42.66
N SER A 108 18.98 3.80 -41.79
CA SER A 108 19.27 5.15 -41.27
C SER A 108 19.80 5.19 -39.83
N ARG A 109 21.11 5.44 -39.75
CA ARG A 109 21.81 6.37 -38.83
C ARG A 109 21.91 6.01 -37.33
N GLN A 110 23.02 5.35 -36.99
CA GLN A 110 23.72 5.55 -35.72
C GLN A 110 24.71 6.72 -35.82
N PRO A 111 24.91 7.51 -34.75
CA PRO A 111 26.14 8.25 -34.53
C PRO A 111 27.08 7.53 -33.55
N ARG A 112 28.38 7.54 -33.88
CA ARG A 112 29.52 7.12 -33.06
C ARG A 112 29.62 7.87 -31.71
N PRO A 113 30.26 7.26 -30.69
CA PRO A 113 30.67 7.97 -29.48
C PRO A 113 31.96 8.76 -29.72
N GLN A 114 31.98 10.04 -29.32
CA GLN A 114 33.19 10.85 -29.24
C GLN A 114 33.77 10.83 -27.83
N HIS A 115 35.08 10.62 -27.78
CA HIS A 115 35.95 10.76 -26.62
C HIS A 115 35.89 12.17 -26.03
N HIS A 116 35.66 12.29 -24.71
CA HIS A 116 36.14 13.44 -23.96
C HIS A 116 36.96 13.00 -22.74
N ARG A 117 38.22 13.41 -22.81
CA ARG A 117 39.29 13.36 -21.83
C ARG A 117 38.97 14.34 -20.69
N VAL A 118 38.83 13.87 -19.46
CA VAL A 118 38.74 14.72 -18.27
C VAL A 118 40.09 14.71 -17.55
N THR A 119 40.69 15.89 -17.50
CA THR A 119 41.90 16.25 -16.76
C THR A 119 41.58 16.42 -15.27
N SER A 120 42.31 15.73 -14.41
CA SER A 120 42.31 15.91 -12.96
C SER A 120 43.20 17.10 -12.51
N PRO A 121 42.84 17.82 -11.42
CA PRO A 121 43.74 18.77 -10.78
C PRO A 121 44.58 18.14 -9.63
N PRO A 122 45.70 18.79 -9.22
CA PRO A 122 46.74 18.22 -8.35
C PRO A 122 46.49 18.38 -6.83
N PRO A 123 47.22 17.63 -5.97
CA PRO A 123 47.12 17.73 -4.51
C PRO A 123 48.11 18.74 -3.88
N PRO A 124 47.82 19.30 -2.69
CA PRO A 124 48.80 19.98 -1.84
C PRO A 124 49.36 19.09 -0.70
N PRO A 125 50.43 19.52 -0.01
CA PRO A 125 51.54 18.61 0.31
C PRO A 125 51.86 18.44 1.82
N THR A 126 52.67 17.41 2.08
CA THR A 126 53.69 17.22 3.15
C THR A 126 53.31 17.38 4.63
N ALA A 127 53.46 16.30 5.40
CA ALA A 127 54.21 16.33 6.66
C ALA A 127 54.82 14.95 6.95
N ILE A 128 56.14 14.90 6.85
CA ILE A 128 57.03 13.81 7.27
C ILE A 128 57.33 14.02 8.75
N GLN A 129 57.17 12.97 9.57
CA GLN A 129 58.16 12.68 10.61
C GLN A 129 58.05 11.22 11.05
N SER A 130 59.06 10.46 10.67
CA SER A 130 59.41 9.15 11.16
C SER A 130 60.81 9.23 11.76
N THR A 131 61.02 8.70 12.95
CA THR A 131 62.28 8.25 13.59
C THR A 131 61.90 7.92 15.05
N SER A 132 62.34 6.88 15.74
CA SER A 132 63.21 5.72 15.49
C SER A 132 63.17 4.86 16.78
N LEU A 133 63.26 3.53 16.63
CA LEU A 133 63.50 2.47 17.64
C LEU A 133 64.81 2.69 18.48
N PRO A 134 65.17 1.94 19.58
CA PRO A 134 64.93 0.50 19.84
C PRO A 134 64.76 -0.02 21.33
N HIS A 135 64.42 -1.33 21.44
CA HIS A 135 64.57 -2.42 22.48
C HIS A 135 65.43 -2.24 23.78
N PRO A 136 65.55 -3.21 24.74
CA PRO A 136 64.71 -4.33 25.27
C PRO A 136 64.77 -4.53 26.84
N GLN A 137 64.31 -5.70 27.37
CA GLN A 137 64.55 -6.31 28.72
C GLN A 137 63.71 -5.81 29.93
N SER A 138 63.39 -6.56 31.00
CA SER A 138 63.37 -7.98 31.39
C SER A 138 62.90 -8.06 32.87
N SER A 139 62.04 -9.03 33.20
CA SER A 139 61.92 -9.74 34.51
C SER A 139 61.47 -9.02 35.81
N ARG A 140 60.38 -9.53 36.43
CA ARG A 140 60.32 -10.27 37.73
C ARG A 140 58.93 -10.16 38.41
N GLN A 141 58.32 -11.33 38.69
CA GLN A 141 57.24 -11.57 39.70
C GLN A 141 57.86 -11.65 41.14
N PRO A 142 57.21 -12.12 42.25
CA PRO A 142 55.80 -12.51 42.57
C PRO A 142 55.30 -12.09 44.01
N CYS A 143 54.14 -12.65 44.42
CA CYS A 143 53.64 -12.94 45.80
C CYS A 143 52.87 -11.84 46.56
N LEU A 144 51.83 -12.06 47.39
CA LEU A 144 50.90 -13.15 47.78
C LEU A 144 50.05 -12.52 48.92
N LEU A 145 48.70 -12.62 48.93
CA LEU A 145 47.92 -12.93 50.16
C LEU A 145 46.42 -13.15 49.87
N ASN A 146 45.84 -14.11 50.60
CA ASN A 146 44.54 -14.75 50.45
C ASN A 146 43.45 -14.16 51.42
N PRO A 147 42.16 -14.58 51.34
CA PRO A 147 40.89 -13.89 51.74
C PRO A 147 40.44 -14.22 53.20
N PRO A 148 39.17 -14.12 53.73
CA PRO A 148 37.79 -13.76 53.22
C PRO A 148 37.03 -12.81 54.23
N PRO A 149 35.68 -12.73 54.44
CA PRO A 149 34.47 -13.30 53.80
C PRO A 149 33.29 -12.33 53.51
N ALA A 150 32.28 -12.85 52.79
CA ALA A 150 30.87 -12.41 52.78
C ALA A 150 30.56 -10.94 52.42
N ALA A 151 30.20 -10.70 51.14
CA ALA A 151 29.03 -9.91 50.72
C ALA A 151 29.10 -9.55 49.23
N MET A 152 29.08 -10.55 48.33
CA MET A 152 28.66 -10.35 46.94
C MET A 152 27.91 -11.57 46.37
N ASP A 153 27.42 -12.47 47.24
CA ASP A 153 26.51 -13.56 46.87
C ASP A 153 25.05 -13.08 46.64
N LEU A 154 24.83 -11.77 46.45
CA LEU A 154 23.47 -11.23 46.35
C LEU A 154 23.22 -10.22 45.23
N LEU A 155 24.21 -9.88 44.39
CA LEU A 155 24.02 -8.84 43.35
C LEU A 155 24.57 -9.21 41.97
N ILE A 156 25.04 -10.45 41.78
CA ILE A 156 25.14 -11.06 40.45
C ILE A 156 24.13 -12.20 40.40
N SER A 157 22.87 -11.83 40.64
CA SER A 157 21.70 -12.56 40.19
C SER A 157 21.83 -12.76 38.68
N LEU A 158 22.31 -13.94 38.30
CA LEU A 158 22.36 -14.46 36.93
C LEU A 158 21.02 -15.15 36.60
N PRO A 159 20.03 -14.45 35.98
CA PRO A 159 19.02 -15.12 35.17
C PRO A 159 19.51 -15.36 33.73
N LEU A 160 20.75 -14.95 33.40
CA LEU A 160 21.33 -15.14 32.06
C LEU A 160 22.04 -16.49 31.91
N LEU A 161 22.69 -17.01 32.96
CA LEU A 161 23.35 -18.31 32.89
C LEU A 161 22.35 -19.48 32.90
N SER A 162 21.20 -19.32 33.57
CA SER A 162 20.11 -20.29 33.59
C SER A 162 19.37 -20.38 32.25
N TYR A 163 19.40 -19.33 31.41
CA TYR A 163 18.82 -19.37 30.06
C TYR A 163 19.66 -20.20 29.08
N PHE A 164 20.99 -20.27 29.28
CA PHE A 164 21.89 -21.07 28.44
C PHE A 164 22.15 -22.48 28.97
N LEU A 165 21.97 -22.71 30.28
CA LEU A 165 22.22 -24.01 30.92
C LEU A 165 20.96 -24.86 31.15
N SER A 166 19.75 -24.36 30.85
CA SER A 166 18.51 -25.12 31.02
C SER A 166 17.67 -25.22 29.75
N PRO A 167 18.03 -26.10 28.80
CA PRO A 167 17.15 -26.49 27.69
C PRO A 167 15.84 -27.14 28.15
N HIS A 168 15.75 -27.56 29.43
CA HIS A 168 14.62 -28.34 29.96
C HIS A 168 13.44 -27.49 30.47
N VAL A 169 13.66 -26.24 30.91
CA VAL A 169 12.55 -25.36 31.36
C VAL A 169 11.92 -24.57 30.21
N ALA A 170 12.72 -24.21 29.20
CA ALA A 170 12.21 -23.60 27.97
C ALA A 170 11.39 -24.61 27.15
N SER A 171 11.79 -25.88 27.12
CA SER A 171 11.06 -26.94 26.41
C SER A 171 9.71 -27.26 27.08
N TRP A 172 9.64 -27.24 28.42
CA TRP A 172 8.38 -27.48 29.12
C TRP A 172 7.38 -26.34 28.94
N SER A 173 7.81 -25.09 29.08
CA SER A 173 6.96 -23.92 28.80
C SER A 173 6.48 -23.88 27.35
N THR A 174 7.37 -24.14 26.39
CA THR A 174 7.01 -24.19 24.97
C THR A 174 6.02 -25.32 24.68
N SER A 175 6.23 -26.50 25.27
CA SER A 175 5.32 -27.64 25.10
C SER A 175 3.96 -27.38 25.74
N ILE A 176 3.91 -26.77 26.93
CA ILE A 176 2.66 -26.35 27.58
C ILE A 176 1.93 -25.31 26.73
N ASN A 177 2.65 -24.32 26.19
CA ASN A 177 2.05 -23.28 25.32
C ASN A 177 1.47 -23.88 24.05
N ILE A 178 2.16 -24.85 23.43
CA ILE A 178 1.66 -25.57 22.25
C ILE A 178 0.43 -26.41 22.60
N ILE A 179 0.42 -27.09 23.76
CA ILE A 179 -0.75 -27.87 24.21
C ILE A 179 -1.94 -26.95 24.48
N PHE A 180 -1.74 -25.84 25.19
CA PHE A 180 -2.79 -24.87 25.47
C PHE A 180 -3.35 -24.27 24.16
N PHE A 181 -2.45 -23.90 23.24
CA PHE A 181 -2.84 -23.42 21.92
C PHE A 181 -3.63 -24.49 21.15
N TYR A 182 -3.16 -25.74 21.14
CA TYR A 182 -3.81 -26.85 20.46
C TYR A 182 -5.21 -27.14 21.03
N MET A 183 -5.34 -27.19 22.36
CA MET A 183 -6.63 -27.40 23.03
C MET A 183 -7.60 -26.27 22.75
N THR A 184 -7.13 -25.02 22.81
CA THR A 184 -7.95 -23.82 22.53
C THR A 184 -8.38 -23.78 21.07
N TRP A 185 -7.44 -24.03 20.14
CA TRP A 185 -7.71 -24.12 18.70
C TRP A 185 -8.73 -25.20 18.37
N THR A 186 -8.52 -26.41 18.92
CA THR A 186 -9.41 -27.55 18.70
C THR A 186 -10.81 -27.26 19.24
N THR A 187 -10.90 -26.71 20.45
CA THR A 187 -12.18 -26.30 21.04
C THR A 187 -12.86 -25.26 20.16
N LEU A 188 -12.13 -24.24 19.69
CA LEU A 188 -12.69 -23.18 18.84
C LEU A 188 -13.29 -23.73 17.54
N ILE A 189 -12.56 -24.59 16.83
CA ILE A 189 -13.01 -25.16 15.55
C ILE A 189 -14.16 -26.17 15.72
N ILE A 190 -14.21 -26.89 16.84
CA ILE A 190 -15.32 -27.82 17.13
C ILE A 190 -16.58 -27.05 17.55
N THR A 191 -16.43 -25.95 18.29
CA THR A 191 -17.55 -25.20 18.85
C THR A 191 -18.17 -24.19 17.87
N HIS A 192 -17.41 -23.73 16.88
CA HIS A 192 -17.86 -22.68 15.95
C HIS A 192 -17.75 -23.12 14.49
N PRO A 193 -18.70 -22.71 13.61
CA PRO A 193 -18.57 -22.94 12.18
C PRO A 193 -17.26 -22.33 11.64
N PRO A 194 -16.46 -23.06 10.83
CA PRO A 194 -15.18 -22.58 10.31
C PRO A 194 -15.23 -21.20 9.64
N VAL A 195 -16.29 -20.91 8.88
CA VAL A 195 -16.47 -19.62 8.20
C VAL A 195 -16.64 -18.48 9.19
N ASN A 196 -17.29 -18.72 10.34
CA ASN A 196 -17.43 -17.69 11.37
C ASN A 196 -16.09 -17.40 12.04
N VAL A 197 -15.29 -18.44 12.30
CA VAL A 197 -13.93 -18.29 12.84
C VAL A 197 -13.04 -17.52 11.87
N HIS A 198 -13.13 -17.80 10.56
CA HIS A 198 -12.43 -17.07 9.51
C HIS A 198 -12.80 -15.57 9.51
N ILE A 199 -14.10 -15.24 9.42
CA ILE A 199 -14.58 -13.85 9.38
C ILE A 199 -14.23 -13.08 10.66
N ALA A 200 -14.41 -13.70 11.83
CA ALA A 200 -14.05 -13.08 13.09
C ALA A 200 -12.54 -12.88 13.20
N GLY A 201 -11.74 -13.86 12.79
CA GLY A 201 -10.29 -13.81 12.82
C GLY A 201 -9.73 -12.67 11.97
N ILE A 202 -10.18 -12.50 10.72
CA ILE A 202 -9.69 -11.40 9.87
C ILE A 202 -10.03 -10.01 10.45
N LEU A 203 -11.22 -9.86 11.04
CA LEU A 203 -11.63 -8.61 11.66
C LEU A 203 -10.78 -8.30 12.89
N VAL A 204 -10.62 -9.28 13.79
CA VAL A 204 -9.82 -9.13 15.00
C VAL A 204 -8.36 -8.82 14.66
N ILE A 205 -7.78 -9.52 13.69
CA ILE A 205 -6.41 -9.26 13.22
C ILE A 205 -6.27 -7.83 12.72
N ARG A 206 -7.16 -7.36 11.84
CA ARG A 206 -7.10 -5.98 11.31
C ARG A 206 -7.35 -4.92 12.38
N VAL A 207 -8.20 -5.20 13.37
CA VAL A 207 -8.41 -4.27 14.49
C VAL A 207 -7.14 -4.14 15.34
N ILE A 208 -6.53 -5.27 15.73
CA ILE A 208 -5.37 -5.29 16.62
C ILE A 208 -4.11 -4.77 15.91
N PHE A 209 -3.83 -5.26 14.70
CA PHE A 209 -2.55 -5.01 14.02
C PHE A 209 -2.57 -3.80 13.08
N TRP A 210 -3.74 -3.26 12.75
CA TRP A 210 -3.84 -2.04 11.94
C TRP A 210 -4.60 -0.90 12.64
N LEU A 211 -5.86 -1.10 13.06
CA LEU A 211 -6.70 0.00 13.52
C LEU A 211 -6.14 0.63 14.80
N VAL A 212 -5.86 -0.18 15.81
CA VAL A 212 -5.28 0.27 17.09
C VAL A 212 -3.95 1.00 16.87
N PRO A 213 -2.93 0.42 16.21
CA PRO A 213 -1.67 1.13 15.98
C PRO A 213 -1.83 2.38 15.10
N SER A 214 -2.77 2.39 14.15
CA SER A 214 -3.06 3.57 13.33
C SER A 214 -3.64 4.72 14.15
N VAL A 215 -4.55 4.44 15.09
CA VAL A 215 -5.10 5.45 16.00
C VAL A 215 -4.03 5.95 16.97
N LEU A 216 -3.20 5.06 17.50
CA LEU A 216 -2.11 5.42 18.41
C LEU A 216 -1.07 6.32 17.73
N THR A 217 -0.64 5.99 16.52
CA THR A 217 0.30 6.80 15.74
C THR A 217 -0.30 8.15 15.33
N LEU A 218 -1.57 8.18 14.92
CA LEU A 218 -2.28 9.43 14.66
C LEU A 218 -2.42 10.32 15.91
N ALA A 219 -2.68 9.71 17.07
CA ALA A 219 -2.73 10.42 18.35
C ALA A 219 -1.36 10.99 18.73
N PHE A 220 -0.29 10.21 18.53
CA PHE A 220 1.09 10.67 18.73
C PHE A 220 1.45 11.84 17.80
N ASP A 221 1.13 11.73 16.51
CA ASP A 221 1.35 12.81 15.53
C ASP A 221 0.61 14.10 15.91
N SER A 222 -0.58 13.96 16.49
CA SER A 222 -1.41 15.10 16.92
C SER A 222 -0.94 15.72 18.23
N ALA A 223 -0.47 14.91 19.19
CA ALA A 223 -0.05 15.35 20.51
C ALA A 223 1.37 15.93 20.52
N LEU A 224 2.30 15.35 19.74
CA LEU A 224 3.71 15.69 19.73
C LEU A 224 4.22 15.97 18.30
N PRO A 225 3.69 16.99 17.60
CA PRO A 225 3.95 17.20 16.18
C PRO A 225 5.41 17.50 15.84
N SER A 226 6.14 18.18 16.72
CA SER A 226 7.57 18.48 16.50
C SER A 226 8.43 17.22 16.52
N LEU A 227 8.18 16.32 17.47
CA LEU A 227 8.87 15.03 17.55
C LEU A 227 8.45 14.12 16.38
N ALA A 228 7.16 14.04 16.10
CA ALA A 228 6.64 13.25 14.98
C ALA A 228 7.24 13.69 13.63
N ALA A 229 7.32 15.00 13.38
CA ALA A 229 7.96 15.54 12.17
C ALA A 229 9.43 15.10 12.04
N SER A 230 10.20 15.11 13.14
CA SER A 230 11.60 14.68 13.11
C SER A 230 11.79 13.17 12.83
N LEU A 231 10.76 12.36 13.09
CA LEU A 231 10.79 10.92 12.92
C LEU A 231 10.16 10.44 11.60
N LYS A 232 9.56 11.34 10.81
CA LYS A 232 8.86 11.00 9.56
C LYS A 232 9.61 11.48 8.32
N HIS A 233 9.53 10.69 7.26
CA HIS A 233 9.93 11.09 5.92
C HIS A 233 9.14 12.33 5.49
N GLY A 234 9.79 13.36 4.94
CA GLY A 234 9.12 14.60 4.53
C GLY A 234 8.76 15.57 5.67
N GLY A 235 9.14 15.27 6.92
CA GLY A 235 9.04 16.22 8.03
C GLY A 235 7.62 16.73 8.30
N TRP A 236 7.48 18.05 8.33
CA TRP A 236 6.20 18.73 8.60
C TRP A 236 5.14 18.50 7.52
N ALA A 237 5.56 18.31 6.26
CA ALA A 237 4.63 18.05 5.15
C ALA A 237 3.92 16.69 5.27
N SER A 238 4.48 15.79 6.09
CA SER A 238 3.99 14.43 6.31
C SER A 238 3.18 14.26 7.59
N LEU A 239 2.89 15.36 8.29
CA LEU A 239 1.98 15.31 9.43
C LEU A 239 0.51 15.25 8.96
N PRO A 240 -0.35 14.52 9.67
CA PRO A 240 -1.78 14.54 9.43
C PRO A 240 -2.34 15.98 9.47
N PRO A 241 -3.30 16.33 8.59
CA PRO A 241 -3.89 17.68 8.60
C PRO A 241 -4.59 17.99 9.93
N ARG A 242 -4.41 19.20 10.47
CA ARG A 242 -5.04 19.63 11.74
C ARG A 242 -6.57 19.79 11.71
N ASN A 243 -7.20 19.50 10.57
CA ASN A 243 -8.64 19.60 10.43
C ASN A 243 -9.31 18.34 11.01
N SER A 244 -9.93 18.47 12.18
CA SER A 244 -10.59 17.37 12.88
C SER A 244 -11.73 16.75 12.07
N ARG A 245 -12.49 17.54 11.31
CA ARG A 245 -13.55 17.04 10.42
C ARG A 245 -12.97 16.16 9.32
N PHE A 246 -11.85 16.57 8.74
CA PHE A 246 -11.17 15.78 7.71
C PHE A 246 -10.63 14.46 8.28
N ILE A 247 -9.98 14.50 9.44
CA ILE A 247 -9.50 13.28 10.12
C ILE A 247 -10.68 12.35 10.46
N ALA A 248 -11.78 12.89 10.98
CA ALA A 248 -12.97 12.10 11.31
C ALA A 248 -13.58 11.44 10.07
N GLN A 249 -13.57 12.13 8.92
CA GLN A 249 -14.00 11.56 7.64
C GLN A 249 -13.06 10.42 7.20
N GLN A 250 -11.74 10.62 7.25
CA GLN A 250 -10.79 9.55 6.91
C GLN A 250 -10.93 8.34 7.84
N PHE A 251 -11.15 8.58 9.13
CA PHE A 251 -11.41 7.51 10.10
C PHE A 251 -12.71 6.75 9.80
N ALA A 252 -13.80 7.47 9.53
CA ALA A 252 -15.08 6.86 9.17
C ALA A 252 -14.96 6.03 7.88
N THR A 253 -14.29 6.56 6.85
CA THR A 253 -13.99 5.83 5.62
C THR A 253 -13.17 4.59 5.91
N ALA A 254 -12.12 4.69 6.73
CA ALA A 254 -11.26 3.56 7.06
C ALA A 254 -12.01 2.45 7.80
N VAL A 255 -12.87 2.80 8.75
CA VAL A 255 -13.73 1.84 9.46
C VAL A 255 -14.78 1.23 8.51
N ALA A 256 -15.39 2.04 7.63
CA ALA A 256 -16.34 1.53 6.64
C ALA A 256 -15.65 0.53 5.69
N ASN A 257 -14.45 0.84 5.20
CA ASN A 257 -13.68 -0.06 4.35
C ASN A 257 -13.21 -1.32 5.07
N LEU A 258 -12.90 -1.25 6.38
CA LEU A 258 -12.64 -2.44 7.18
C LEU A 258 -13.87 -3.37 7.22
N VAL A 259 -15.06 -2.81 7.42
CA VAL A 259 -16.33 -3.56 7.43
C VAL A 259 -16.62 -4.12 6.04
N ILE A 260 -16.49 -3.32 4.98
CA ILE A 260 -16.71 -3.73 3.59
C ILE A 260 -15.74 -4.85 3.20
N SER A 261 -14.46 -4.71 3.55
CA SER A 261 -13.42 -5.71 3.25
C SER A 261 -13.70 -7.03 3.95
N THR A 262 -14.06 -6.97 5.24
CA THR A 262 -14.45 -8.15 6.03
C THR A 262 -15.74 -8.79 5.49
N ALA A 263 -16.73 -7.99 5.11
CA ALA A 263 -17.98 -8.46 4.54
C ALA A 263 -17.78 -9.09 3.16
N PHE A 264 -16.96 -8.48 2.30
CA PHE A 264 -16.63 -9.02 0.99
C PHE A 264 -15.98 -10.40 1.10
N GLU A 265 -14.94 -10.52 1.92
CA GLU A 265 -14.26 -11.80 2.13
C GLU A 265 -15.18 -12.85 2.76
N GLY A 266 -15.97 -12.46 3.77
CA GLY A 266 -16.93 -13.35 4.42
C GLY A 266 -18.07 -13.82 3.51
N LEU A 267 -18.58 -12.93 2.64
CA LEU A 267 -19.57 -13.29 1.63
C LEU A 267 -18.96 -14.21 0.58
N ALA A 268 -17.72 -13.96 0.15
CA ALA A 268 -17.01 -14.83 -0.77
C ALA A 268 -16.78 -16.23 -0.17
N ALA A 269 -16.37 -16.32 1.10
CA ALA A 269 -16.19 -17.59 1.81
C ALA A 269 -17.51 -18.37 1.96
N LYS A 270 -18.61 -17.68 2.31
CA LYS A 270 -19.95 -18.28 2.38
C LYS A 270 -20.45 -18.74 1.00
N ALA A 271 -20.25 -17.94 -0.05
CA ALA A 271 -20.60 -18.32 -1.41
C ALA A 271 -19.81 -19.55 -1.85
N TYR A 272 -18.50 -19.57 -1.59
CA TYR A 272 -17.64 -20.72 -1.88
C TYR A 272 -18.14 -21.98 -1.18
N LEU A 273 -18.49 -21.89 0.11
CA LEU A 273 -19.08 -23.00 0.85
C LEU A 273 -20.40 -23.48 0.24
N GLY A 274 -21.27 -22.55 -0.17
CA GLY A 274 -22.55 -22.87 -0.81
C GLY A 274 -22.39 -23.57 -2.16
N PHE A 275 -21.41 -23.17 -2.98
CA PHE A 275 -21.19 -23.74 -4.31
C PHE A 275 -20.39 -25.05 -4.28
N PHE A 276 -19.37 -25.15 -3.43
CA PHE A 276 -18.43 -26.28 -3.44
C PHE A 276 -18.64 -27.27 -2.28
N GLY A 277 -19.53 -26.97 -1.32
CA GLY A 277 -19.79 -27.82 -0.16
C GLY A 277 -18.61 -27.94 0.82
N ARG A 278 -17.60 -27.08 0.69
CA ARG A 278 -16.39 -27.06 1.51
C ARG A 278 -15.88 -25.64 1.70
N THR A 279 -15.10 -25.39 2.74
CA THR A 279 -14.51 -24.06 2.98
C THR A 279 -13.48 -23.70 1.90
N ASP A 280 -13.38 -22.42 1.58
CA ASP A 280 -12.37 -21.82 0.71
C ASP A 280 -10.96 -22.03 1.28
N ILE A 281 -10.74 -21.67 2.55
CA ILE A 281 -9.49 -21.91 3.28
C ILE A 281 -9.59 -23.19 4.10
N LYS A 282 -8.52 -24.01 4.14
CA LYS A 282 -8.55 -25.30 4.83
C LYS A 282 -8.60 -25.09 6.34
N THR A 283 -9.66 -25.56 6.98
CA THR A 283 -9.80 -25.54 8.44
C THR A 283 -9.71 -26.95 8.99
N SER A 284 -8.80 -27.20 9.93
CA SER A 284 -8.60 -28.51 10.56
C SER A 284 -8.18 -28.32 12.02
N THR A 285 -8.46 -29.30 12.88
CA THR A 285 -7.97 -29.34 14.25
C THR A 285 -6.47 -29.67 14.31
N THR A 286 -5.95 -30.39 13.31
CA THR A 286 -4.53 -30.70 13.20
C THR A 286 -3.73 -29.46 12.81
N LEU A 287 -2.72 -29.12 13.63
CA LEU A 287 -1.85 -27.98 13.36
C LEU A 287 -1.04 -28.17 12.08
N PRO A 288 -0.81 -27.10 11.30
CA PRO A 288 0.02 -27.19 10.11
C PRO A 288 1.49 -27.40 10.48
N MET A 289 2.17 -28.25 9.72
CA MET A 289 3.61 -28.47 9.89
C MET A 289 4.39 -27.18 9.62
N PRO A 290 5.42 -26.83 10.42
CA PRO A 290 6.16 -25.57 10.26
C PRO A 290 6.71 -25.33 8.85
N MET A 291 7.22 -26.38 8.20
CA MET A 291 7.71 -26.26 6.82
C MET A 291 6.61 -25.94 5.81
N THR A 292 5.41 -26.50 5.98
CA THR A 292 4.26 -26.17 5.14
C THR A 292 3.82 -24.73 5.36
N VAL A 293 3.81 -24.27 6.62
CA VAL A 293 3.54 -22.86 6.97
C VAL A 293 4.52 -21.96 6.22
N PHE A 294 5.83 -22.22 6.34
CA PHE A 294 6.86 -21.42 5.68
C PHE A 294 6.70 -21.38 4.16
N THR A 295 6.55 -22.54 3.50
CA THR A 295 6.41 -22.60 2.04
C THR A 295 5.16 -21.85 1.56
N HIS A 296 4.04 -22.01 2.26
CA HIS A 296 2.82 -21.29 1.92
C HIS A 296 2.96 -19.79 2.13
N LEU A 297 3.63 -19.33 3.21
CA LEU A 297 3.90 -17.91 3.41
C LEU A 297 4.70 -17.32 2.26
N VAL A 298 5.78 -17.99 1.82
CA VAL A 298 6.60 -17.52 0.70
C VAL A 298 5.76 -17.40 -0.58
N ILE A 299 4.99 -18.44 -0.92
CA ILE A 299 4.13 -18.44 -2.12
C ILE A 299 3.11 -17.29 -2.06
N LEU A 300 2.43 -17.11 -0.93
CA LEU A 300 1.43 -16.07 -0.74
C LEU A 300 2.02 -14.67 -0.83
N TYR A 301 3.21 -14.45 -0.26
CA TYR A 301 3.91 -13.17 -0.33
C TYR A 301 4.33 -12.81 -1.75
N VAL A 302 4.91 -13.76 -2.49
CA VAL A 302 5.30 -13.56 -3.89
C VAL A 302 4.07 -13.28 -4.75
N ALA A 303 3.01 -14.07 -4.59
CA ALA A 303 1.76 -13.85 -5.32
C ALA A 303 1.13 -12.50 -5.01
N ARG A 304 1.13 -12.09 -3.73
CA ARG A 304 0.65 -10.77 -3.30
C ARG A 304 1.45 -9.65 -3.97
N GLU A 305 2.78 -9.70 -3.92
CA GLU A 305 3.64 -8.67 -4.53
C GLU A 305 3.34 -8.51 -6.02
N VAL A 306 3.20 -9.62 -6.76
CA VAL A 306 2.81 -9.61 -8.17
C VAL A 306 1.45 -8.94 -8.38
N ILE A 307 0.41 -9.40 -7.68
CA ILE A 307 -0.94 -8.87 -7.87
C ILE A 307 -1.01 -7.39 -7.49
N VAL A 308 -0.40 -6.99 -6.36
CA VAL A 308 -0.35 -5.59 -5.91
C VAL A 308 0.34 -4.73 -6.96
N TYR A 309 1.55 -5.09 -7.39
CA TYR A 309 2.33 -4.28 -8.32
C TYR A 309 1.58 -4.01 -9.64
N TYR A 310 1.09 -5.06 -10.28
CA TYR A 310 0.42 -4.90 -11.58
C TYR A 310 -0.93 -4.18 -11.44
N THR A 311 -1.68 -4.44 -10.37
CA THR A 311 -2.94 -3.74 -10.11
C THR A 311 -2.68 -2.26 -9.85
N HIS A 312 -1.74 -1.95 -8.97
CA HIS A 312 -1.46 -0.59 -8.56
C HIS A 312 -0.93 0.25 -9.72
N ARG A 313 0.03 -0.28 -10.49
CA ARG A 313 0.63 0.42 -11.63
C ARG A 313 -0.33 0.57 -12.81
N TYR A 314 -0.89 -0.55 -13.29
CA TYR A 314 -1.60 -0.57 -14.58
C TYR A 314 -3.10 -0.33 -14.45
N VAL A 315 -3.70 -0.55 -13.29
CA VAL A 315 -5.14 -0.32 -13.09
C VAL A 315 -5.38 1.02 -12.40
N LEU A 316 -4.66 1.30 -11.31
CA LEU A 316 -4.94 2.47 -10.47
C LEU A 316 -4.15 3.72 -10.86
N HIS A 317 -3.02 3.56 -11.57
CA HIS A 317 -2.20 4.67 -12.08
C HIS A 317 -2.08 4.71 -13.61
N GLN A 318 -3.02 4.09 -14.33
CA GLN A 318 -3.00 3.98 -15.80
C GLN A 318 -2.89 5.36 -16.51
N GLN A 319 -3.54 6.39 -15.97
CA GLN A 319 -3.55 7.74 -16.56
C GLN A 319 -2.19 8.45 -16.52
N SER A 320 -1.29 8.05 -15.61
CA SER A 320 0.04 8.68 -15.46
C SER A 320 0.97 8.43 -16.66
N TYR A 321 0.60 7.55 -17.60
CA TYR A 321 1.42 7.16 -18.75
C TYR A 321 0.86 7.57 -20.13
N GLY A 322 -0.09 8.52 -20.19
CA GLY A 322 -0.41 9.25 -21.43
C GLY A 322 -1.29 8.52 -22.45
N GLY A 323 -1.99 7.45 -22.08
CA GLY A 323 -2.94 6.75 -22.97
C GLY A 323 -4.28 7.49 -23.07
N THR A 324 -4.62 8.01 -24.24
CA THR A 324 -5.87 8.78 -24.50
C THR A 324 -7.11 7.93 -24.76
N ASN A 325 -6.99 6.60 -24.76
CA ASN A 325 -8.08 5.65 -25.01
C ASN A 325 -8.24 4.68 -23.84
N MET A 326 -8.63 5.20 -22.67
CA MET A 326 -8.85 4.37 -21.50
C MET A 326 -10.27 3.79 -21.49
N SER A 327 -10.39 2.48 -21.26
CA SER A 327 -11.69 1.85 -21.00
C SER A 327 -12.34 2.52 -19.78
N PHE A 328 -13.64 2.81 -19.89
CA PHE A 328 -14.46 3.39 -18.83
C PHE A 328 -14.24 2.72 -17.46
N VAL A 329 -13.99 1.41 -17.43
CA VAL A 329 -13.76 0.64 -16.21
C VAL A 329 -12.51 1.12 -15.44
N PHE A 330 -11.42 1.43 -16.14
CA PHE A 330 -10.18 1.86 -15.50
C PHE A 330 -10.28 3.27 -14.94
N GLU A 331 -11.01 4.17 -15.61
CA GLU A 331 -11.27 5.52 -15.09
C GLU A 331 -12.06 5.48 -13.77
N TRP A 332 -13.01 4.55 -13.66
CA TRP A 332 -13.79 4.34 -12.43
C TRP A 332 -12.97 3.82 -11.25
N LEU A 333 -11.75 3.31 -11.50
CA LEU A 333 -10.85 2.78 -10.49
C LEU A 333 -9.72 3.78 -10.19
N ALA A 334 -9.06 4.30 -11.22
CA ALA A 334 -7.92 5.20 -11.10
C ALA A 334 -8.30 6.58 -10.57
N GLY A 335 -9.42 7.15 -11.03
CA GLY A 335 -9.90 8.47 -10.60
C GLY A 335 -10.11 8.55 -9.08
N PRO A 336 -10.92 7.64 -8.48
CA PRO A 336 -11.13 7.63 -7.04
C PRO A 336 -9.84 7.39 -6.24
N HIS A 337 -8.99 6.45 -6.63
CA HIS A 337 -7.71 6.20 -5.94
C HIS A 337 -6.84 7.46 -5.90
N ARG A 338 -6.70 8.16 -7.03
CA ARG A 338 -5.96 9.43 -7.11
C ARG A 338 -6.56 10.52 -6.22
N ASN A 339 -7.89 10.56 -6.09
CA ASN A 339 -8.58 11.59 -5.33
C ASN A 339 -8.66 11.31 -3.83
N TRP A 340 -8.56 10.05 -3.40
CA TRP A 340 -8.72 9.62 -2.02
C TRP A 340 -7.38 9.25 -1.40
N ALA A 341 -6.65 8.27 -1.97
CA ALA A 341 -5.33 7.89 -1.48
C ALA A 341 -4.29 9.01 -1.65
N HIS A 342 -4.26 9.66 -2.82
CA HIS A 342 -3.29 10.72 -3.15
C HIS A 342 -3.81 12.14 -2.89
N CYS A 343 -4.75 12.29 -1.95
CA CYS A 343 -5.32 13.61 -1.64
C CYS A 343 -4.38 14.52 -0.84
N LEU A 344 -3.32 13.96 -0.27
CA LEU A 344 -2.28 14.65 0.50
C LEU A 344 -0.97 14.60 -0.27
N GLY A 345 -0.26 15.73 -0.33
CA GLY A 345 1.02 15.86 -1.05
C GLY A 345 2.25 15.57 -0.19
N GLY A 346 2.23 14.49 0.59
CA GLY A 346 3.31 14.12 1.52
C GLY A 346 3.28 12.65 1.87
N ALA A 347 4.13 12.21 2.82
CA ALA A 347 4.13 10.82 3.25
C ALA A 347 2.80 10.46 3.92
N PRO A 348 2.33 9.21 3.77
CA PRO A 348 1.08 8.78 4.40
C PRO A 348 1.25 8.62 5.91
N TYR A 349 0.12 8.42 6.58
CA TYR A 349 0.04 7.93 7.96
C TYR A 349 -0.84 6.68 8.02
N SER A 350 -0.60 5.80 8.99
CA SER A 350 -1.10 4.40 8.97
C SER A 350 -2.62 4.24 8.82
N LEU A 351 -3.43 5.21 9.27
CA LEU A 351 -4.88 5.19 9.06
C LEU A 351 -5.26 5.16 7.57
N LEU A 352 -4.42 5.72 6.69
CA LEU A 352 -4.66 5.79 5.26
C LEU A 352 -4.60 4.43 4.55
N VAL A 353 -4.11 3.35 5.19
CA VAL A 353 -4.14 1.99 4.62
C VAL A 353 -5.53 1.63 4.09
N PHE A 354 -6.58 1.98 4.84
CA PHE A 354 -7.98 1.74 4.49
C PHE A 354 -8.78 3.02 4.23
N ALA A 355 -8.18 4.21 4.19
CA ALA A 355 -8.92 5.46 3.97
C ALA A 355 -9.06 5.86 2.48
N ASP A 356 -8.85 4.91 1.57
CA ASP A 356 -9.06 5.08 0.13
C ASP A 356 -10.55 4.90 -0.26
N HIS A 357 -10.90 5.10 -1.52
CA HIS A 357 -12.20 4.70 -2.04
C HIS A 357 -12.40 3.17 -1.89
N PRO A 358 -13.60 2.67 -1.53
CA PRO A 358 -13.84 1.25 -1.21
C PRO A 358 -13.39 0.29 -2.31
N LEU A 359 -13.59 0.65 -3.57
CA LEU A 359 -13.27 -0.23 -4.69
C LEU A 359 -11.74 -0.40 -4.91
N PRO A 360 -10.93 0.67 -5.05
CA PRO A 360 -9.47 0.58 -4.98
C PRO A 360 -8.96 -0.12 -3.71
N SER A 361 -9.59 0.14 -2.55
CA SER A 361 -9.23 -0.51 -1.28
C SER A 361 -9.38 -2.03 -1.37
N LEU A 362 -10.49 -2.55 -1.91
CA LEU A 362 -10.66 -3.99 -2.14
C LEU A 362 -9.58 -4.54 -3.10
N MET A 363 -9.27 -3.82 -4.17
CA MET A 363 -8.30 -4.24 -5.18
C MET A 363 -6.86 -4.30 -4.70
N LEU A 364 -6.47 -3.42 -3.76
CA LEU A 364 -5.11 -3.39 -3.22
C LEU A 364 -4.96 -4.17 -1.90
N ARG A 365 -6.01 -4.23 -1.08
CA ARG A 365 -5.92 -4.76 0.30
C ARG A 365 -6.52 -6.15 0.45
N VAL A 366 -7.58 -6.47 -0.30
CA VAL A 366 -8.32 -7.73 -0.13
C VAL A 366 -7.96 -8.72 -1.22
N ILE A 367 -8.12 -8.36 -2.49
CA ILE A 367 -7.88 -9.27 -3.62
C ILE A 367 -6.46 -9.86 -3.59
N PRO A 368 -5.38 -9.07 -3.42
CA PRO A 368 -4.02 -9.60 -3.48
C PRO A 368 -3.66 -10.51 -2.30
N VAL A 369 -4.44 -10.49 -1.22
CA VAL A 369 -4.26 -11.32 -0.04
C VAL A 369 -5.15 -12.57 -0.10
N TYR A 370 -6.42 -12.37 -0.43
CA TYR A 370 -7.44 -13.41 -0.39
C TYR A 370 -7.42 -14.30 -1.64
N PHE A 371 -7.31 -13.73 -2.84
CA PHE A 371 -7.31 -14.51 -4.09
C PHE A 371 -6.23 -15.60 -4.15
N PRO A 372 -4.94 -15.30 -3.90
CA PRO A 372 -3.91 -16.36 -3.90
C PRO A 372 -4.11 -17.36 -2.76
N ALA A 373 -4.69 -16.96 -1.63
CA ALA A 373 -5.02 -17.88 -0.54
C ALA A 373 -6.14 -18.85 -0.92
N VAL A 374 -7.16 -18.42 -1.65
CA VAL A 374 -8.22 -19.31 -2.17
C VAL A 374 -7.67 -20.29 -3.20
N LEU A 375 -6.71 -19.87 -4.04
CA LEU A 375 -6.06 -20.77 -5.00
C LEU A 375 -5.17 -21.81 -4.31
N LEU A 376 -4.36 -21.39 -3.34
CA LEU A 376 -3.42 -22.25 -2.62
C LEU A 376 -4.12 -23.13 -1.56
N ARG A 377 -5.23 -22.65 -1.00
CA ARG A 377 -5.98 -23.25 0.12
C ARG A 377 -5.10 -23.64 1.31
N PRO A 378 -4.36 -22.70 1.92
CA PRO A 378 -3.53 -22.97 3.08
C PRO A 378 -4.39 -23.36 4.29
N HIS A 379 -3.74 -23.83 5.36
CA HIS A 379 -4.41 -23.98 6.64
C HIS A 379 -4.86 -22.61 7.18
N LEU A 380 -6.01 -22.52 7.85
CA LEU A 380 -6.58 -21.26 8.35
C LEU A 380 -5.60 -20.50 9.27
N LEU A 381 -4.88 -21.21 10.15
CA LEU A 381 -3.80 -20.61 10.96
C LEU A 381 -2.66 -20.04 10.12
N THR A 382 -2.28 -20.69 9.02
CA THR A 382 -1.27 -20.15 8.08
C THR A 382 -1.78 -18.90 7.40
N TYR A 383 -3.06 -18.88 7.02
CA TYR A 383 -3.69 -17.69 6.45
C TYR A 383 -3.76 -16.53 7.45
N PHE A 384 -4.10 -16.79 8.72
CA PHE A 384 -4.06 -15.77 9.77
C PHE A 384 -2.66 -15.25 10.02
N LEU A 385 -1.64 -16.12 10.07
CA LEU A 385 -0.26 -15.68 10.20
C LEU A 385 0.15 -14.80 9.02
N PHE A 386 -0.19 -15.20 7.79
CA PHE A 386 0.04 -14.38 6.59
C PHE A 386 -0.64 -13.02 6.71
N LEU A 387 -1.92 -12.98 7.09
CA LEU A 387 -2.69 -11.75 7.25
C LEU A 387 -2.10 -10.85 8.34
N ILE A 388 -1.65 -11.40 9.47
CA ILE A 388 -0.97 -10.65 10.54
C ILE A 388 0.27 -9.97 9.98
N LEU A 389 1.15 -10.74 9.32
CA LEU A 389 2.41 -10.21 8.78
C LEU A 389 2.16 -9.12 7.72
N VAL A 390 1.21 -9.34 6.81
CA VAL A 390 0.80 -8.35 5.80
C VAL A 390 0.20 -7.11 6.46
N THR A 391 -0.66 -7.27 7.47
CA THR A 391 -1.30 -6.14 8.15
C THR A 391 -0.27 -5.28 8.89
N ILE A 392 0.71 -5.91 9.55
CA ILE A 392 1.82 -5.22 10.19
C ILE A 392 2.65 -4.46 9.15
N GLU A 393 3.05 -5.14 8.07
CA GLU A 393 3.79 -4.51 6.97
C GLU A 393 3.04 -3.29 6.41
N GLU A 394 1.76 -3.41 6.05
CA GLU A 394 0.98 -2.31 5.49
C GLU A 394 0.86 -1.14 6.48
N THR A 395 0.61 -1.43 7.75
CA THR A 395 0.50 -0.42 8.80
C THR A 395 1.80 0.36 8.98
N VAL A 396 2.92 -0.36 8.98
CA VAL A 396 4.26 0.18 9.19
C VAL A 396 4.73 0.95 7.95
N THR A 397 4.53 0.42 6.76
CA THR A 397 4.92 1.07 5.48
C THR A 397 4.13 2.34 5.22
N MET A 398 2.85 2.37 5.59
CA MET A 398 2.00 3.55 5.49
C MET A 398 2.18 4.56 6.64
N SER A 399 2.99 4.28 7.65
CA SER A 399 3.13 5.15 8.82
C SER A 399 3.87 6.47 8.55
N GLY A 400 4.75 6.46 7.54
CA GLY A 400 5.62 7.57 7.20
C GLY A 400 6.88 7.68 8.07
N TYR A 401 7.04 6.87 9.13
CA TYR A 401 8.23 6.93 10.00
C TYR A 401 9.50 6.41 9.33
N ILE A 402 10.64 7.03 9.69
CA ILE A 402 11.98 6.72 9.18
C ILE A 402 12.52 5.44 9.83
N ALA A 403 12.40 5.35 11.16
CA ALA A 403 12.88 4.21 11.92
C ALA A 403 11.77 3.15 12.00
N ILE A 404 11.92 2.11 11.19
CA ILE A 404 11.07 0.93 11.27
C ILE A 404 11.92 -0.23 11.81
N PRO A 405 11.47 -0.92 12.87
CA PRO A 405 12.18 -2.09 13.37
C PRO A 405 12.28 -3.19 12.31
N GLY A 406 13.51 -3.64 12.03
CA GLY A 406 13.78 -4.81 11.18
C GLY A 406 14.56 -4.50 9.90
N PHE A 407 15.54 -5.35 9.57
CA PHE A 407 16.45 -5.16 8.43
C PHE A 407 15.73 -5.23 7.06
N LEU A 408 14.68 -6.05 6.95
CA LEU A 408 13.90 -6.24 5.71
C LEU A 408 12.94 -5.08 5.39
N MET A 409 12.53 -4.31 6.40
CA MET A 409 11.58 -3.20 6.23
C MET A 409 12.27 -1.87 5.94
N ASN A 410 13.60 -1.83 6.04
CA ASN A 410 14.36 -0.61 5.86
C ASN A 410 14.22 -0.09 4.42
N GLY A 411 13.63 1.09 4.26
CA GLY A 411 13.36 1.72 2.97
C GLY A 411 11.98 1.42 2.36
N ILE A 412 11.18 0.46 2.85
CA ILE A 412 9.84 0.22 2.27
C ILE A 412 8.89 1.39 2.60
N ALA A 413 8.93 1.92 3.82
CA ALA A 413 8.15 3.13 4.13
C ALA A 413 8.66 4.37 3.43
N GLN A 414 9.97 4.47 3.13
CA GLN A 414 10.49 5.55 2.32
C GLN A 414 9.91 5.50 0.89
N ARG A 415 9.93 4.31 0.27
CA ARG A 415 9.33 4.08 -1.05
C ARG A 415 7.85 4.42 -1.07
N MET A 416 7.12 4.00 -0.04
CA MET A 416 5.71 4.33 0.13
C MET A 416 5.50 5.84 0.32
N ALA A 417 6.33 6.50 1.13
CA ALA A 417 6.31 7.94 1.30
C ALA A 417 6.52 8.68 -0.03
N VAL A 418 7.50 8.25 -0.84
CA VAL A 418 7.74 8.80 -2.17
C VAL A 418 6.55 8.55 -3.11
N HIS A 419 5.97 7.34 -3.09
CA HIS A 419 4.80 7.01 -3.91
C HIS A 419 3.66 8.00 -3.67
N TYR A 420 3.31 8.26 -2.41
CA TYR A 420 2.26 9.21 -2.05
C TYR A 420 2.66 10.67 -2.31
N ALA A 421 3.88 11.07 -1.97
CA ALA A 421 4.36 12.44 -2.20
C ALA A 421 4.41 12.80 -3.70
N SER A 422 4.74 11.84 -4.56
CA SER A 422 4.73 12.01 -6.02
C SER A 422 3.34 11.88 -6.66
N GLY A 423 2.30 11.57 -5.88
CA GLY A 423 0.95 11.31 -6.38
C GLY A 423 0.83 10.06 -7.24
N GLY A 424 1.69 9.05 -7.00
CA GLY A 424 1.69 7.77 -7.69
C GLY A 424 2.65 7.65 -8.87
N GLY A 425 3.74 8.41 -8.90
CA GLY A 425 4.69 8.41 -10.02
C GLY A 425 5.71 7.25 -10.00
N ALA A 426 5.94 6.63 -8.84
CA ALA A 426 6.95 5.58 -8.63
C ALA A 426 6.59 4.69 -7.44
N ASN A 427 7.27 3.55 -7.28
CA ASN A 427 7.17 2.62 -6.15
C ASN A 427 5.75 2.04 -5.93
N PHE A 428 5.28 1.18 -6.83
CA PHE A 428 3.94 0.61 -6.84
C PHE A 428 3.79 -0.69 -6.04
N GLY A 429 4.88 -1.44 -5.85
CA GLY A 429 4.92 -2.71 -5.16
C GLY A 429 4.77 -2.58 -3.64
N ALA A 430 4.46 -3.69 -2.97
CA ALA A 430 4.34 -3.70 -1.52
C ALA A 430 5.71 -3.79 -0.84
N CYS A 431 6.63 -4.60 -1.38
CA CYS A 431 8.01 -4.69 -0.88
C CYS A 431 9.05 -4.03 -1.82
N GLY A 432 8.66 -3.72 -3.07
CA GLY A 432 9.50 -2.99 -4.02
C GLY A 432 10.42 -3.86 -4.87
N VAL A 433 10.30 -5.18 -4.80
CA VAL A 433 11.05 -6.11 -5.65
C VAL A 433 10.66 -5.93 -7.11
N LEU A 434 9.34 -5.83 -7.39
CA LEU A 434 8.90 -5.61 -8.76
C LEU A 434 9.17 -4.20 -9.25
N ASP A 435 9.21 -3.20 -8.36
CA ASP A 435 9.67 -1.86 -8.73
C ASP A 435 11.13 -1.84 -9.18
N TRP A 436 11.98 -2.63 -8.52
CA TRP A 436 13.37 -2.80 -8.92
C TRP A 436 13.50 -3.52 -10.26
N ILE A 437 12.79 -4.64 -10.45
CA ILE A 437 12.83 -5.43 -11.70
C ILE A 437 12.32 -4.62 -12.90
N ASN A 438 11.30 -3.79 -12.70
CA ASN A 438 10.64 -3.03 -13.77
C ASN A 438 11.10 -1.56 -13.83
N GLU A 439 12.18 -1.20 -13.13
CA GLU A 439 12.77 0.15 -13.12
C GLU A 439 11.74 1.26 -12.80
N THR A 440 10.84 0.98 -11.86
CA THR A 440 9.80 1.90 -11.37
C THR A 440 10.04 2.39 -9.94
N GLY A 441 11.18 1.98 -9.36
CA GLY A 441 11.65 2.52 -8.09
C GLY A 441 12.41 3.83 -8.25
N GLY A 442 12.21 4.78 -7.35
CA GLY A 442 12.92 6.06 -7.39
C GLY A 442 12.27 7.17 -6.56
N GLY A 443 12.71 8.41 -6.77
CA GLY A 443 12.04 9.63 -6.29
C GLY A 443 12.38 10.09 -4.86
N ALA A 444 13.50 9.64 -4.27
CA ALA A 444 13.89 10.05 -2.92
C ALA A 444 14.03 11.58 -2.76
N HIS A 445 14.51 12.29 -3.79
CA HIS A 445 14.64 13.75 -3.80
C HIS A 445 13.30 14.49 -3.58
N ILE A 446 12.17 13.88 -3.95
CA ILE A 446 10.84 14.47 -3.76
C ILE A 446 10.56 14.68 -2.26
N LEU A 447 11.06 13.78 -1.40
CA LEU A 447 10.91 13.92 0.05
C LEU A 447 11.76 15.06 0.62
N GLU A 448 12.88 15.38 -0.03
CA GLU A 448 13.73 16.52 0.35
C GLU A 448 13.10 17.83 -0.09
N GLU A 449 12.51 17.88 -1.29
CA GLU A 449 11.80 19.05 -1.82
C GLU A 449 10.60 19.44 -0.97
N ILE A 450 9.80 18.48 -0.49
CA ILE A 450 8.64 18.78 0.38
C ILE A 450 9.02 19.08 1.82
N ALA A 451 10.25 18.76 2.23
CA ALA A 451 10.74 19.01 3.59
C ALA A 451 11.33 20.43 3.75
N GLN A 452 11.70 21.08 2.64
CA GLN A 452 12.12 22.48 2.55
C GLN A 452 10.90 23.41 2.51
#